data_AF-A0AA37TA10-F1
#
_entry.id   AF-A0AA37TA10-F1
#
_cell.length_a   1.000
_cell.length_b   1.000
_cell.length_c   1.000
_cell.angle_alpha   90.00
_cell.angle_beta   90.00
_cell.angle_gamma   90.00
#
_symmetry.space_group_name_H-M   'P 1'
#
loop_
_entity.id
_entity.type
_entity.pdbx_description
1 polymer ?
#
loop_
_entity_poly.entity_id
_entity_poly.type
_entity_poly.pdbx_seq_one_letter_code
_entity_poly.pdbx_strand_id
1 'polypeptide(L)'
;MAQAARRLGIAEKLAAVIPDRRDPSRVLHPLPEILLARILAIACGYEDADDLDHLRADPAFKLACGRLPESGVDLMSQPTVSRLENTPGLRDLIRLGRVLVDLYCASYAKPPAAVTLD
;
A
#
# COMPACT_ATOMS: atom_id res chain seq x y z
N MET A 1 1.24 13.56 0.25
CA MET A 1 0.95 12.16 -0.15
C MET A 1 0.14 11.37 0.88
N ALA A 2 0.61 11.19 2.12
CA ALA A 2 -0.09 10.37 3.13
C ALA A 2 -1.56 10.74 3.39
N GLN A 3 -1.89 12.04 3.44
CA GLN A 3 -3.29 12.48 3.60
C GLN A 3 -4.17 12.10 2.40
N ALA A 4 -3.65 12.18 1.17
CA ALA A 4 -4.38 11.80 -0.04
C ALA A 4 -4.64 10.29 -0.07
N ALA A 5 -3.62 9.48 0.25
CA ALA A 5 -3.75 8.02 0.34
C ALA A 5 -4.86 7.62 1.34
N ARG A 6 -4.89 8.26 2.52
CA ARG A 6 -5.96 8.06 3.52
C ARG A 6 -7.33 8.50 3.03
N ARG A 7 -7.44 9.67 2.39
CA ARG A 7 -8.72 10.16 1.83
C ARG A 7 -9.28 9.22 0.77
N LEU A 8 -8.42 8.60 -0.04
CA LEU A 8 -8.82 7.62 -1.05
C LEU A 8 -9.14 6.24 -0.45
N GLY A 9 -8.64 5.93 0.75
CA GLY A 9 -8.68 4.59 1.32
C GLY A 9 -8.01 3.56 0.40
N ILE A 10 -6.96 3.98 -0.31
CA ILE A 10 -6.38 3.18 -1.41
C ILE A 10 -5.79 1.88 -0.88
N ALA A 11 -5.10 1.91 0.26
CA ALA A 11 -4.46 0.74 0.83
C ALA A 11 -5.49 -0.30 1.28
N GLU A 12 -6.60 0.13 1.89
CA GLU A 12 -7.70 -0.72 2.33
C GLU A 12 -8.42 -1.37 1.14
N LYS A 13 -8.70 -0.58 0.09
CA LYS A 13 -9.35 -1.07 -1.13
C LYS A 13 -8.50 -2.09 -1.87
N LEU A 14 -7.18 -1.87 -1.96
CA LEU A 14 -6.26 -2.82 -2.57
C LEU A 14 -6.09 -4.07 -1.70
N ALA A 15 -5.98 -3.93 -0.37
CA ALA A 15 -5.90 -5.06 0.54
C ALA A 15 -7.11 -5.99 0.45
N ALA A 16 -8.31 -5.44 0.24
CA ALA A 16 -9.55 -6.20 0.14
C ALA A 16 -9.59 -7.19 -1.05
N VAL A 17 -8.73 -7.00 -2.05
CA VAL A 17 -8.68 -7.86 -3.24
C VAL A 17 -7.44 -8.74 -3.34
N ILE A 18 -6.53 -8.65 -2.36
CA ILE A 18 -5.35 -9.52 -2.25
C ILE A 18 -5.64 -10.62 -1.22
N PRO A 19 -5.46 -11.90 -1.56
CA PRO A 19 -5.62 -12.98 -0.60
C PRO A 19 -4.47 -12.97 0.42
N ASP A 20 -4.77 -12.61 1.67
CA ASP A 20 -3.83 -12.77 2.78
C ASP A 20 -3.84 -14.21 3.29
N ARG A 21 -2.81 -14.97 2.94
CA ARG A 21 -2.66 -16.39 3.30
C ARG A 21 -1.86 -16.61 4.59
N ARG A 22 -1.47 -15.53 5.27
CA ARG A 22 -0.71 -15.60 6.52
C ARG A 22 -1.63 -16.09 7.65
N ASP A 23 -1.05 -16.79 8.62
CA ASP A 23 -1.76 -17.12 9.87
C ASP A 23 -2.10 -15.83 10.63
N PRO A 24 -3.39 -15.49 10.81
CA PRO A 24 -3.80 -14.23 11.43
C PRO A 24 -3.25 -14.04 12.86
N SER A 25 -3.00 -15.13 13.59
CA SER A 25 -2.43 -15.08 14.95
C SER A 25 -0.98 -14.62 14.98
N ARG A 26 -0.30 -14.63 13.83
CA ARG A 26 1.12 -14.25 13.66
C ARG A 26 1.30 -12.96 12.87
N VAL A 27 0.20 -12.28 12.52
CA VAL A 27 0.25 -11.03 11.74
C VAL A 27 0.51 -9.86 12.69
N LEU A 28 1.74 -9.32 12.65
CA LEU A 28 2.08 -8.06 13.31
C LEU A 28 1.69 -6.82 12.48
N HIS A 29 1.86 -6.92 11.15
CA HIS A 29 1.55 -5.85 10.20
C HIS A 29 0.39 -6.27 9.30
N PRO A 30 -0.81 -5.72 9.51
CA PRO A 30 -1.96 -5.89 8.63
C PRO A 30 -1.63 -5.52 7.19
N LEU A 31 -2.28 -6.20 6.24
CA LEU A 31 -2.02 -5.99 4.82
C LEU A 31 -2.22 -4.53 4.34
N PRO A 32 -3.25 -3.78 4.78
CA PRO A 32 -3.37 -2.35 4.44
C PRO A 32 -2.18 -1.52 4.91
N GLU A 33 -1.58 -1.83 6.07
CA GLU A 33 -0.41 -1.09 6.55
C GLU A 33 0.82 -1.33 5.68
N ILE A 34 1.03 -2.57 5.24
CA ILE A 34 2.12 -2.93 4.32
C ILE A 34 1.94 -2.21 2.98
N LEU A 35 0.72 -2.22 2.44
CA LEU A 35 0.42 -1.51 1.20
C LEU A 35 0.57 0.00 1.34
N LEU A 36 0.12 0.60 2.44
CA LEU A 36 0.27 2.02 2.68
C LEU A 36 1.75 2.42 2.72
N ALA A 37 2.57 1.71 3.51
CA ALA A 37 4.00 1.95 3.58
C ALA A 37 4.65 1.84 2.20
N ARG A 38 4.30 0.80 1.42
CA ARG A 38 4.87 0.61 0.09
C ARG A 38 4.45 1.69 -0.91
N ILE A 39 3.18 2.08 -0.92
CA ILE A 39 2.67 3.17 -1.78
C ILE A 39 3.39 4.49 -1.45
N LEU A 40 3.60 4.78 -0.16
CA LEU A 40 4.30 5.99 0.26
C LEU A 40 5.80 5.94 -0.06
N ALA A 41 6.45 4.79 0.05
CA ALA A 41 7.85 4.60 -0.33
C ALA A 41 8.05 4.92 -1.82
N ILE A 42 7.24 4.30 -2.70
CA ILE A 42 7.27 4.57 -4.15
C ILE A 42 7.01 6.06 -4.43
N ALA A 43 6.01 6.65 -3.79
CA ALA A 43 5.68 8.07 -3.97
C ALA A 43 6.78 9.04 -3.49
N CYS A 44 7.68 8.58 -2.61
CA CYS A 44 8.83 9.32 -2.12
C CYS A 44 10.13 9.02 -2.91
N GLY A 45 10.09 8.17 -3.93
CA GLY A 45 11.25 7.79 -4.75
C GLY A 45 12.02 6.57 -4.26
N TYR A 46 11.47 5.82 -3.30
CA TYR A 46 12.08 4.60 -2.74
C TYR A 46 11.48 3.33 -3.38
N GLU A 47 11.73 3.16 -4.67
CA GLU A 47 11.10 2.10 -5.49
C GLU A 47 11.73 0.71 -5.33
N ASP A 48 13.02 0.62 -4.99
CA ASP A 48 13.74 -0.67 -4.87
C ASP A 48 13.41 -1.46 -3.59
N ALA A 49 12.64 -0.86 -2.68
CA ALA A 49 12.17 -1.42 -1.41
C ALA A 49 13.25 -1.76 -0.37
N ASP A 50 14.53 -1.80 -0.72
CA ASP A 50 15.68 -1.97 0.18
C ASP A 50 15.78 -0.87 1.22
N ASP A 51 15.41 0.36 0.86
CA ASP A 51 15.28 1.48 1.79
C ASP A 51 14.30 1.21 2.94
N LEU A 52 13.37 0.27 2.80
CA LEU A 52 12.38 -0.03 3.85
C LEU A 52 13.01 -0.60 5.12
N ASP A 53 14.18 -1.23 5.05
CA ASP A 53 14.88 -1.67 6.26
C ASP A 53 15.42 -0.49 7.08
N HIS A 54 15.68 0.66 6.46
CA HIS A 54 16.00 1.91 7.13
C HIS A 54 14.75 2.73 7.48
N LEU A 55 13.85 2.94 6.50
CA LEU A 55 12.63 3.75 6.64
C LEU A 55 11.66 3.21 7.69
N ARG A 56 11.71 1.91 8.01
CA ARG A 56 10.80 1.31 9.00
C ARG A 56 10.90 1.93 10.41
N ALA A 57 12.06 2.47 10.75
CA ALA A 57 12.33 3.14 12.02
C ALA A 57 12.32 4.67 11.89
N ASP A 58 12.19 5.22 10.67
CA ASP A 58 12.16 6.66 10.45
C ASP A 58 10.91 7.30 11.11
N PRO A 59 11.06 8.28 12.02
CA PRO A 59 9.94 8.89 12.72
C PRO A 59 8.90 9.54 11.80
N ALA A 60 9.35 10.20 10.72
CA ALA A 60 8.46 10.89 9.79
C ALA A 60 7.68 9.88 8.93
N PHE A 61 8.32 8.79 8.52
CA PHE A 61 7.70 7.73 7.73
C PHE A 61 6.72 6.89 8.57
N LYS A 62 7.05 6.61 9.83
CA LYS A 62 6.12 6.03 10.82
C LYS A 62 4.88 6.91 10.97
N LEU A 63 5.07 8.22 11.17
CA LEU A 63 3.97 9.17 11.28
C LEU A 63 3.12 9.22 9.99
N ALA A 64 3.76 9.19 8.81
CA ALA A 64 3.07 9.15 7.53
C ALA A 64 2.16 7.91 7.39
N CYS A 65 2.59 6.77 7.94
CA CYS A 65 1.85 5.51 8.00
C CYS A 65 0.86 5.41 9.18
N GLY A 66 0.68 6.48 9.97
CA GLY A 66 -0.25 6.48 11.10
C GLY A 66 0.27 5.79 12.36
N ARG A 67 1.58 5.56 12.46
CA ARG A 67 2.26 5.05 13.66
C ARG A 67 2.83 6.20 14.48
N LEU A 68 2.95 6.01 15.80
CA LEU A 68 3.65 6.98 16.65
C LEU A 68 5.15 7.00 16.26
N PRO A 69 5.76 8.19 16.12
CA PRO A 69 7.13 8.33 15.62
C PRO A 69 8.16 7.60 16.52
N GLU A 70 8.11 7.88 17.82
CA GLU A 70 9.12 7.39 18.78
C GLU A 70 8.73 6.06 19.44
N SER A 71 7.47 5.94 19.88
CA SER A 71 7.01 4.82 20.72
C SER A 71 6.21 3.76 19.96
N GLY A 72 5.86 4.01 18.70
CA GLY A 72 5.14 3.06 17.87
C GLY A 72 6.06 1.89 17.49
N VAL A 73 5.49 0.70 17.37
CA VAL A 73 6.20 -0.43 16.72
C VAL A 73 6.64 0.02 15.33
N ASP A 74 7.88 -0.32 14.97
CA ASP A 74 8.43 -0.04 13.64
C ASP A 74 7.58 -0.65 12.53
N LEU A 75 7.70 -0.11 11.33
CA LEU A 75 7.04 -0.70 10.18
C LEU A 75 7.66 -2.07 9.84
N MET A 76 7.07 -2.72 8.85
CA MET A 76 7.54 -3.99 8.35
C MET A 76 8.92 -3.84 7.70
N SER A 77 9.72 -4.90 7.77
CA SER A 77 11.01 -4.99 7.07
C SER A 77 10.83 -5.21 5.56
N GLN A 78 11.88 -4.96 4.78
CA GLN A 78 11.90 -5.18 3.34
C GLN A 78 11.46 -6.60 2.94
N PRO A 79 11.90 -7.69 3.61
CA PRO A 79 11.47 -9.05 3.23
C PRO A 79 9.97 -9.29 3.38
N THR A 80 9.28 -8.51 4.23
CA THR A 80 7.82 -8.60 4.38
C THR A 80 7.11 -7.97 3.18
N VAL A 81 7.63 -6.86 2.65
CA VAL A 81 7.11 -6.23 1.44
C VAL A 81 7.39 -7.08 0.22
N SER A 82 8.61 -7.61 0.07
CA SER A 82 8.96 -8.50 -1.04
C SER A 82 8.05 -9.74 -1.09
N ARG A 83 7.75 -10.35 0.07
CA ARG A 83 6.78 -11.46 0.14
C ARG A 83 5.38 -11.04 -0.32
N LEU A 84 4.93 -9.85 0.06
CA LEU A 84 3.65 -9.32 -0.41
C LEU A 84 3.65 -9.16 -1.93
N GLU A 85 4.66 -8.50 -2.51
CA GLU A 85 4.72 -8.24 -3.96
C GLU A 85 4.73 -9.53 -4.79
N ASN A 86 5.31 -10.61 -4.25
CA ASN A 86 5.37 -11.92 -4.90
C ASN A 86 4.16 -12.83 -4.59
N THR A 87 3.19 -12.39 -3.79
CA THR A 87 2.01 -13.20 -3.41
C THR A 87 0.87 -13.20 -4.45
N PRO A 88 0.44 -12.04 -5.01
CA PRO A 88 -0.66 -11.96 -5.97
C PRO A 88 -0.43 -12.79 -7.23
N GLY A 89 -1.43 -13.58 -7.63
CA GLY A 89 -1.48 -14.21 -8.95
C GLY A 89 -2.14 -13.31 -10.00
N LEU A 90 -2.19 -13.76 -11.26
CA LEU A 90 -2.81 -13.01 -12.37
C LEU A 90 -4.24 -12.51 -12.06
N ARG A 91 -5.07 -13.35 -11.43
CA ARG A 91 -6.45 -12.96 -11.07
C ARG A 91 -6.50 -11.85 -10.03
N ASP A 92 -5.56 -11.84 -9.09
CA ASP A 92 -5.45 -10.82 -8.05
C ASP A 92 -4.94 -9.51 -8.66
N LEU A 93 -3.97 -9.57 -9.59
CA LEU A 93 -3.50 -8.41 -10.35
C LEU A 93 -4.62 -7.77 -11.19
N ILE A 94 -5.48 -8.56 -11.83
CA ILE A 94 -6.66 -8.04 -12.55
C ILE A 94 -7.61 -7.32 -11.58
N ARG A 95 -7.84 -7.86 -10.38
CA ARG A 95 -8.70 -7.23 -9.37
C ARG A 95 -8.08 -5.94 -8.84
N LEU A 96 -6.78 -5.93 -8.58
CA LEU A 96 -6.03 -4.73 -8.22
C LEU A 96 -6.17 -3.64 -9.28
N GLY A 97 -5.99 -3.99 -10.56
CA GLY A 97 -6.20 -3.07 -11.68
C GLY A 97 -7.61 -2.48 -11.71
N ARG A 98 -8.65 -3.30 -11.46
CA ARG A 98 -10.04 -2.80 -11.36
C ARG A 98 -10.22 -1.80 -10.22
N VAL A 99 -9.62 -2.03 -9.04
CA VAL A 99 -9.65 -1.07 -7.93
C VAL A 99 -9.05 0.28 -8.35
N LEU A 100 -7.93 0.27 -9.10
CA LEU A 100 -7.31 1.50 -9.59
C LEU A 100 -8.21 2.22 -10.60
N VAL A 101 -8.85 1.50 -11.52
CA VAL A 101 -9.82 2.05 -12.47
C VAL A 101 -11.03 2.64 -11.74
N ASP A 102 -11.56 1.94 -10.74
CA ASP A 102 -12.69 2.42 -9.94
C ASP A 102 -12.34 3.72 -9.19
N LEU A 103 -11.13 3.79 -8.60
CA LEU A 103 -10.61 4.99 -7.95
C LEU A 103 -10.47 6.16 -8.94
N TYR A 104 -9.95 5.88 -10.13
CA TYR A 104 -9.81 6.88 -11.19
C TYR A 104 -11.18 7.41 -11.63
N CYS A 105 -12.12 6.53 -11.96
CA CYS A 105 -13.49 6.92 -12.34
C CYS A 105 -14.19 7.73 -11.25
N ALA A 106 -14.03 7.36 -9.98
CA ALA A 106 -14.61 8.06 -8.84
C ALA A 106 -14.00 9.45 -8.58
N SER A 107 -12.84 9.75 -9.16
CA SER A 107 -12.22 11.08 -9.07
C SER A 107 -12.91 12.14 -9.96
N TYR A 108 -13.82 11.72 -10.85
CA TYR A 108 -14.62 12.58 -11.71
C TYR A 108 -16.07 12.68 -11.24
N ALA A 109 -16.73 13.81 -11.53
CA ALA A 109 -18.17 13.95 -11.29
C ALA A 109 -19.01 12.96 -12.14
N LYS A 110 -18.50 12.59 -13.32
CA LYS A 110 -19.04 11.56 -14.20
C LYS A 110 -17.88 10.74 -14.77
N PRO A 111 -17.94 9.40 -14.76
CA PRO A 111 -16.86 8.58 -15.32
C PRO A 111 -16.57 8.94 -16.79
N PRO A 112 -15.29 9.02 -17.20
CA PRO A 112 -14.91 9.34 -18.58
C PRO A 112 -15.30 8.21 -19.53
N ALA A 113 -15.58 8.57 -20.79
CA ALA A 113 -15.97 7.59 -21.82
C ALA A 113 -14.77 6.78 -22.35
N ALA A 114 -13.56 7.29 -22.21
CA ALA A 114 -12.30 6.64 -22.60
C ALA A 114 -11.14 7.16 -21.74
N VAL A 115 -10.11 6.34 -21.58
CA VAL A 115 -8.83 6.69 -20.92
C VAL A 115 -7.71 6.35 -21.90
N THR A 116 -6.83 7.32 -22.16
CA THR A 116 -5.60 7.11 -22.91
C THR A 116 -4.45 6.98 -21.91
N LEU A 117 -3.70 5.88 -22.00
CA LEU A 117 -2.47 5.67 -21.23
C LEU A 117 -1.30 5.96 -22.17
N ASP A 118 -0.25 6.64 -21.68
CA ASP A 118 0.98 6.95 -22.39
C ASP A 118 2.04 5.82 -22.32
#